data_AF-A0A3R5Q1T6-F1
#
_entry.id   AF-A0A3R5Q1T6-F1
#
_cell.length_a   1.000
_cell.length_b   1.000
_cell.length_c   1.000
_cell.angle_alpha   90.00
_cell.angle_beta   90.00
_cell.angle_gamma   90.00
#
_symmetry.space_group_name_H-M   'P 1'
#
loop_
_entity.id
_entity.type
_entity.pdbx_description
1 polymer ?
#
loop_
_entity_poly.entity_id
_entity_poly.type
_entity_poly.pdbx_seq_one_letter_code
_entity_poly.pdbx_strand_id
1 'polypeptide(L)'
;LSIHYLKMEHSYLISKNISICTESQGTCEQDYVVVENMMLPILQCSNNGGFITEDFSILKWKNERGLDEKDSLDSIAASELLEHLVCTDDEDLPALSGEITCNMGYTCDTVSCCVDVEDLGRTMEVSLSIDHCNMKLTLQLERLSEEISLVDYKWG
;
A
#
# COMPACT_ATOMS: atom_id res chain seq x y z
N LEU A 1 10.71 3.00 11.80
CA LEU A 1 10.40 2.21 10.59
C LEU A 1 11.25 0.95 10.64
N SER A 2 10.61 -0.21 10.76
CA SER A 2 11.23 -1.52 10.58
C SER A 2 10.66 -2.16 9.32
N ILE A 3 11.52 -2.77 8.53
CA ILE A 3 11.15 -3.52 7.33
C ILE A 3 11.88 -4.86 7.37
N HIS A 4 11.12 -5.94 7.29
CA HIS A 4 11.65 -7.30 7.16
C HIS A 4 11.25 -7.87 5.80
N TYR A 5 12.17 -8.58 5.15
CA TYR A 5 11.89 -9.33 3.93
C TYR A 5 11.55 -10.77 4.28
N LEU A 6 10.29 -11.16 4.09
CA LEU A 6 9.80 -12.51 4.33
C LEU A 6 9.97 -13.37 3.08
N LYS A 7 11.09 -14.10 3.03
CA LYS A 7 11.49 -14.85 1.83
C LYS A 7 10.50 -15.94 1.42
N MET A 8 9.85 -16.60 2.36
CA MET A 8 8.94 -17.71 2.04
C MET A 8 7.59 -17.21 1.53
N GLU A 9 7.12 -16.12 2.10
CA GLU A 9 5.84 -15.48 1.85
C GLU A 9 5.93 -14.49 0.68
N HIS A 10 7.14 -14.22 0.19
CA HIS A 10 7.43 -13.25 -0.87
C HIS A 10 6.80 -11.88 -0.59
N SER A 11 6.98 -11.41 0.64
CA SER A 11 6.34 -10.19 1.14
C SER A 11 7.28 -9.38 2.03
N TYR A 12 6.92 -8.13 2.24
CA TYR A 12 7.52 -7.25 3.23
C TYR A 12 6.67 -7.21 4.48
N LEU A 13 7.29 -7.33 5.65
CA LEU A 13 6.65 -7.05 6.92
C LEU A 13 7.10 -5.67 7.41
N ILE A 14 6.16 -4.75 7.54
CA ILE A 14 6.44 -3.33 7.78
C ILE A 14 5.79 -2.86 9.08
N SER A 15 6.59 -2.17 9.89
CA SER A 15 6.13 -1.50 11.11
C SER A 15 6.63 -0.05 11.14
N LYS A 16 5.71 0.91 11.27
CA LYS A 16 5.99 2.34 11.30
C LYS A 16 5.13 3.03 12.35
N ASN A 17 5.81 3.74 13.24
CA ASN A 17 5.23 4.77 14.08
C ASN A 17 5.63 6.17 13.58
N ILE A 18 4.80 7.15 13.91
CA ILE A 18 5.12 8.57 13.77
C ILE A 18 4.91 9.25 15.13
N SER A 19 5.72 10.28 15.39
CA SER A 19 5.55 11.14 16.55
C SER A 19 5.21 12.53 16.04
N ILE A 20 4.16 13.14 16.59
CA ILE A 20 3.75 14.50 16.26
C ILE A 20 4.17 15.41 17.41
N CYS A 21 4.90 16.47 17.05
CA CYS A 21 5.50 17.39 18.00
C CYS A 21 5.03 18.80 17.64
N THR A 22 4.28 19.44 18.53
CA THR A 22 3.77 20.81 18.36
C THR A 22 4.79 21.86 18.82
N GLU A 23 5.68 21.48 19.73
CA GLU A 23 6.78 22.30 20.20
C GLU A 23 8.13 21.88 19.59
N SER A 24 9.05 22.84 19.50
CA SER A 24 10.40 22.62 18.94
C SER A 24 11.43 22.10 19.97
N GLN A 25 11.04 22.01 21.25
CA GLN A 25 11.87 21.59 22.37
C GLN A 25 10.98 20.80 23.36
N GLY A 26 11.30 19.54 23.65
CA GLY A 26 10.49 18.71 24.56
C GLY A 26 10.37 17.25 24.11
N THR A 27 9.61 16.45 24.85
CA THR A 27 9.14 15.13 24.41
C THR A 27 7.93 15.32 23.51
N CYS A 28 7.86 14.65 22.36
CA CYS A 28 6.66 14.72 21.52
C CYS A 28 5.47 14.14 22.27
N GLU A 29 4.35 14.87 22.33
CA GLU A 29 3.20 14.50 23.15
C GLU A 29 2.40 13.31 22.60
N GLN A 30 2.51 13.02 21.30
CA GLN A 30 1.69 11.99 20.65
C GLN A 30 2.51 11.09 19.74
N ASP A 31 2.37 9.78 19.98
CA ASP A 31 2.89 8.70 19.16
C ASP A 31 1.74 7.92 18.54
N TYR A 32 1.79 7.77 17.22
CA TYR A 32 0.79 7.04 16.44
C TYR A 32 1.44 5.83 15.79
N VAL A 33 0.84 4.65 15.97
CA VAL A 33 1.25 3.42 15.29
C VAL A 33 0.55 3.36 13.94
N VAL A 34 1.18 3.93 12.91
CA VAL A 34 0.60 4.04 11.56
C VAL A 34 0.37 2.68 10.93
N VAL A 35 1.38 1.81 10.99
CA VAL A 35 1.28 0.40 10.57
C VAL A 35 2.09 -0.48 11.53
N GLU A 36 1.56 -1.63 11.92
CA GLU A 36 2.25 -2.62 12.74
C GLU A 36 2.13 -4.01 12.13
N ASN A 37 3.27 -4.64 11.86
CA ASN A 37 3.37 -5.98 11.28
C ASN A 37 2.52 -6.13 10.00
N MET A 38 2.45 -5.05 9.22
CA MET A 38 1.69 -5.05 7.99
C MET A 38 2.44 -5.84 6.93
N MET A 39 1.78 -6.81 6.31
CA MET A 39 2.33 -7.57 5.21
C MET A 39 1.96 -6.92 3.88
N LEU A 40 2.97 -6.58 3.07
CA LEU A 40 2.79 -6.13 1.71
C LEU A 40 3.36 -7.17 0.74
N PRO A 41 2.56 -7.69 -0.21
CA PRO A 41 3.05 -8.63 -1.20
C PRO A 41 4.07 -7.95 -2.12
N ILE A 42 5.08 -8.70 -2.55
CA ILE A 42 6.03 -8.21 -3.53
C ILE A 42 5.44 -8.35 -4.93
N LEU A 43 5.30 -7.22 -5.60
CA LEU A 43 4.84 -7.17 -6.97
C LEU A 43 6.00 -7.53 -7.90
N GLN A 44 5.73 -8.46 -8.80
CA GLN A 44 6.68 -8.89 -9.81
C GLN A 44 6.87 -7.77 -10.84
N CYS A 45 8.13 -7.50 -11.16
CA CYS A 45 8.49 -6.39 -12.04
C CYS A 45 8.22 -6.74 -13.50
N SER A 46 6.96 -6.56 -13.91
CA SER A 46 6.50 -6.67 -15.28
C SER A 46 6.14 -5.29 -15.84
N ASN A 47 6.28 -5.09 -17.16
CA ASN A 47 5.85 -3.86 -17.86
C ASN A 47 4.31 -3.67 -17.86
N ASN A 48 3.56 -4.46 -17.07
CA ASN A 48 2.10 -4.44 -17.01
C ASN A 48 1.51 -3.24 -16.23
N GLY A 49 2.32 -2.31 -15.72
CA GLY A 49 1.82 -1.06 -15.15
C GLY A 49 1.19 -1.19 -13.75
N GLY A 50 1.60 -2.19 -12.97
CA GLY A 50 1.27 -2.28 -11.53
C GLY A 50 0.11 -3.20 -11.14
N PHE A 51 -0.42 -4.03 -12.05
CA PHE A 51 -1.42 -5.06 -11.70
C PHE A 51 -0.75 -6.29 -11.06
N ILE A 52 -1.41 -6.90 -10.07
CA ILE A 52 -0.89 -8.03 -9.26
C ILE A 52 -0.76 -9.32 -10.08
N THR A 53 -1.60 -9.50 -11.09
CA THR A 53 -1.64 -10.72 -11.91
C THR A 53 -0.53 -10.71 -12.97
N GLU A 54 0.46 -11.60 -12.83
CA GLU A 54 1.66 -11.70 -13.69
C GLU A 54 1.39 -11.90 -15.19
N ASP A 55 0.24 -12.47 -15.57
CA ASP A 55 -0.02 -12.94 -16.95
C ASP A 55 -1.42 -12.57 -17.44
N PHE A 56 -1.94 -11.44 -16.98
CA PHE A 56 -3.26 -11.04 -17.42
C PHE A 56 -3.29 -10.79 -18.94
N SER A 57 -3.98 -11.68 -19.63
CA SER A 57 -4.33 -11.53 -21.04
C SER A 57 -5.81 -11.29 -21.12
N ILE A 58 -6.20 -10.07 -21.50
CA ILE A 58 -7.60 -9.73 -21.72
C ILE A 58 -8.28 -10.67 -22.71
N LEU A 59 -7.53 -11.15 -23.70
CA LEU A 59 -8.02 -12.12 -24.69
C LEU A 59 -8.30 -13.48 -24.05
N LYS A 60 -7.39 -13.97 -23.19
CA LYS A 60 -7.58 -15.22 -22.45
C LYS A 60 -8.77 -15.10 -21.48
N TRP A 61 -8.83 -14.01 -20.70
CA TRP A 61 -9.90 -13.75 -19.73
C TRP A 61 -11.28 -13.66 -20.40
N LYS A 62 -11.37 -13.02 -21.57
CA LYS A 62 -12.59 -12.97 -22.39
C LYS A 62 -13.00 -14.36 -22.89
N ASN A 63 -12.07 -15.10 -23.46
CA ASN A 63 -12.32 -16.46 -23.97
C ASN A 63 -12.82 -17.40 -22.88
N GLU A 64 -12.23 -17.35 -21.67
CA GLU A 64 -12.65 -18.18 -20.53
C GLU A 64 -14.09 -17.88 -20.07
N ARG A 65 -14.60 -16.67 -20.35
CA ARG A 65 -15.99 -16.24 -20.05
C ARG A 65 -16.92 -16.29 -21.25
N GLY A 66 -16.45 -16.79 -22.40
CA GLY A 66 -17.24 -16.88 -23.63
C GLY A 66 -17.56 -15.51 -24.28
N LEU A 67 -16.78 -14.48 -23.97
CA LEU A 67 -16.89 -13.14 -24.57
C LEU A 67 -16.08 -13.08 -25.87
N ASP A 68 -16.60 -12.38 -26.88
CA ASP A 68 -15.87 -12.18 -28.14
C ASP A 68 -14.66 -11.26 -27.92
N GLU A 69 -13.51 -11.66 -28.46
CA GLU A 69 -12.26 -10.90 -28.36
C GLU A 69 -12.40 -9.48 -28.94
N LYS A 70 -13.20 -9.33 -30.00
CA LYS A 70 -13.38 -8.08 -30.74
C LYS A 70 -14.41 -7.16 -30.11
N ASP A 71 -15.29 -7.70 -29.27
CA ASP A 71 -16.34 -6.91 -28.63
C ASP A 71 -15.79 -6.10 -27.46
N SER A 72 -16.38 -4.93 -27.23
CA SER A 72 -16.07 -4.16 -26.03
C SER A 72 -16.65 -4.86 -24.80
N LEU A 73 -15.99 -4.73 -23.66
CA LEU A 73 -16.57 -5.19 -22.39
C LEU A 73 -17.81 -4.36 -22.11
N ASP A 74 -18.91 -5.03 -21.80
CA ASP A 74 -20.04 -4.35 -21.19
C ASP A 74 -19.68 -3.92 -19.75
N SER A 75 -20.55 -3.12 -19.13
CA SER A 75 -20.29 -2.60 -17.79
C SER A 75 -20.13 -3.70 -16.74
N ILE A 76 -20.78 -4.85 -16.92
CA ILE A 76 -20.75 -5.94 -15.94
C ILE A 76 -19.41 -6.66 -16.04
N ALA A 77 -19.01 -7.05 -17.25
CA ALA A 77 -17.73 -7.69 -17.52
C ALA A 77 -16.55 -6.78 -17.17
N ALA A 78 -16.66 -5.46 -17.40
CA ALA A 78 -15.63 -4.50 -17.00
C ALA A 78 -15.47 -4.41 -15.47
N SER A 79 -16.57 -4.41 -14.72
CA SER A 79 -16.53 -4.41 -13.25
C SER A 79 -15.94 -5.71 -12.69
N GLU A 80 -16.37 -6.87 -13.19
CA GLU A 80 -15.79 -8.17 -12.79
C GLU A 80 -14.28 -8.25 -13.11
N LEU A 81 -13.87 -7.69 -14.25
CA LEU A 81 -12.48 -7.66 -14.62
C LEU A 81 -11.66 -6.81 -13.64
N LEU A 82 -12.17 -5.62 -13.28
CA LEU A 82 -11.48 -4.73 -12.35
C LEU A 82 -11.28 -5.41 -10.98
N GLU A 83 -12.28 -6.14 -10.49
CA GLU A 83 -12.17 -6.93 -9.25
C GLU A 83 -11.05 -7.98 -9.32
N HIS A 84 -10.78 -8.55 -10.50
CA HIS A 84 -9.69 -9.51 -10.70
C HIS A 84 -8.30 -8.90 -10.85
N LEU A 85 -8.20 -7.61 -11.18
CA LEU A 85 -6.94 -6.93 -11.49
C LEU A 85 -6.41 -6.08 -10.33
N VAL A 86 -7.31 -5.67 -9.45
CA VAL A 86 -7.07 -4.71 -8.37
C VAL A 86 -6.80 -5.44 -7.06
N CYS A 87 -5.96 -4.81 -6.22
CA CYS A 87 -5.83 -5.16 -4.82
C CYS A 87 -7.13 -4.83 -4.08
N THR A 88 -7.83 -5.84 -3.57
CA THR A 88 -9.07 -5.66 -2.79
C THR A 88 -8.92 -6.17 -1.36
N ASP A 89 -7.71 -6.21 -0.83
CA ASP A 89 -7.44 -6.68 0.53
C ASP A 89 -7.57 -5.54 1.54
N ASP A 90 -8.82 -5.22 1.89
CA ASP A 90 -9.14 -4.45 3.11
C ASP A 90 -9.23 -5.37 4.36
N GLU A 91 -9.33 -6.69 4.17
CA GLU A 91 -9.63 -7.65 5.24
C GLU A 91 -8.46 -7.90 6.24
N ASP A 92 -7.24 -7.49 5.89
CA ASP A 92 -6.03 -7.69 6.72
C ASP A 92 -5.37 -6.39 7.19
N LEU A 93 -5.99 -5.23 6.98
CA LEU A 93 -5.49 -3.98 7.58
C LEU A 93 -5.77 -4.03 9.08
N PRO A 94 -4.74 -4.10 9.95
CA PRO A 94 -4.98 -4.05 11.38
C PRO A 94 -5.69 -2.74 11.69
N ALA A 95 -6.84 -2.80 12.36
CA ALA A 95 -7.49 -1.63 12.94
C ALA A 95 -6.59 -1.10 14.06
N LEU A 96 -5.63 -0.25 13.69
CA LEU A 96 -4.63 0.31 14.58
C LEU A 96 -5.24 1.50 15.31
N SER A 97 -5.97 1.22 16.40
CA SER A 97 -6.60 2.26 17.24
C SER A 97 -7.74 3.04 16.54
N GLY A 98 -8.70 3.56 17.30
CA GLY A 98 -9.80 4.37 16.76
C GLY A 98 -9.38 5.73 16.18
N GLU A 99 -8.12 6.10 16.35
CA GLU A 99 -7.53 7.36 15.88
C GLU A 99 -6.92 7.24 14.48
N ILE A 100 -6.79 6.03 13.92
CA ILE A 100 -6.13 5.81 12.63
C ILE A 100 -7.01 4.95 11.74
N THR A 101 -7.24 5.41 10.51
CA THR A 101 -7.94 4.64 9.47
C THR A 101 -7.04 4.48 8.27
N CYS A 102 -6.63 3.25 7.97
CA CYS A 102 -5.79 2.93 6.82
C CYS A 102 -6.60 2.29 5.70
N ASN A 103 -6.17 2.52 4.46
CA ASN A 103 -6.69 1.85 3.27
C ASN A 103 -5.51 1.42 2.40
N MET A 104 -5.65 0.26 1.75
CA MET A 104 -4.68 -0.21 0.77
C MET A 104 -5.00 0.39 -0.62
N GLY A 105 -3.95 0.76 -1.34
CA GLY A 105 -4.06 1.21 -2.73
C GLY A 105 -4.37 0.04 -3.67
N TYR A 106 -4.93 0.36 -4.83
CA TYR A 106 -5.36 -0.62 -5.84
C TYR A 106 -4.24 -1.52 -6.40
N THR A 107 -2.98 -1.14 -6.18
CA THR A 107 -1.77 -1.85 -6.62
C THR A 107 -1.16 -2.74 -5.53
N CYS A 108 -1.66 -2.75 -4.28
CA CYS A 108 -1.04 -3.39 -3.11
C CYS A 108 0.39 -2.91 -2.73
N ASP A 109 0.91 -1.88 -3.39
CA ASP A 109 2.23 -1.30 -3.07
C ASP A 109 2.13 -0.10 -2.13
N THR A 110 0.95 0.47 -1.96
CA THR A 110 0.75 1.73 -1.25
C THR A 110 -0.33 1.58 -0.20
N VAL A 111 -0.09 2.16 0.96
CA VAL A 111 -1.00 2.18 2.11
C VAL A 111 -1.16 3.62 2.52
N SER A 112 -2.39 4.11 2.59
CA SER A 112 -2.70 5.47 3.03
C SER A 112 -3.52 5.42 4.31
N CYS A 113 -2.98 6.05 5.36
CA CYS A 113 -3.58 6.15 6.67
C CYS A 113 -3.97 7.59 6.99
N CYS A 114 -5.21 7.78 7.44
CA CYS A 114 -5.73 9.00 8.02
C CYS A 114 -5.58 8.92 9.53
N VAL A 115 -4.76 9.80 10.11
CA VAL A 115 -4.51 9.88 11.55
C VAL A 115 -5.26 11.09 12.10
N ASP A 116 -6.17 10.89 13.05
CA ASP A 116 -6.83 11.98 13.76
C ASP A 116 -5.93 12.50 14.88
N VAL A 117 -5.59 13.79 14.80
CA VAL A 117 -4.64 14.43 15.72
C VAL A 117 -5.39 15.45 16.55
N GLU A 118 -5.83 15.04 17.73
CA GLU A 118 -6.70 15.84 18.61
C GLU A 118 -6.13 17.24 18.87
N ASP A 119 -4.83 17.36 19.12
CA ASP A 119 -4.16 18.63 19.43
C ASP A 119 -4.06 19.60 18.25
N LEU A 120 -4.11 19.07 17.02
CA LEU A 120 -4.14 19.90 15.81
C LEU A 120 -5.57 20.18 15.33
N GLY A 121 -6.57 19.51 15.90
CA GLY A 121 -7.97 19.61 15.49
C GLY A 121 -8.21 19.24 14.03
N ARG A 122 -7.37 18.35 13.47
CA ARG A 122 -7.44 17.91 12.08
C ARG A 122 -6.89 16.51 11.90
N THR A 123 -7.33 15.87 10.82
CA THR A 123 -6.77 14.62 10.32
C THR A 123 -5.54 14.89 9.46
N MET A 124 -4.55 14.02 9.54
CA MET A 124 -3.35 14.03 8.70
C MET A 124 -3.27 12.76 7.85
N GLU A 125 -2.90 12.90 6.59
CA GLU A 125 -2.65 11.76 5.69
C GLU A 125 -1.17 11.35 5.76
N VAL A 126 -0.97 10.06 6.01
CA VAL A 126 0.33 9.40 6.01
C VAL A 126 0.26 8.24 5.04
N SER A 127 1.10 8.24 4.02
CA SER A 127 1.18 7.13 3.08
C SER A 127 2.57 6.49 3.07
N LEU A 128 2.55 5.17 2.90
CA LEU A 128 3.73 4.34 2.72
C LEU A 128 3.58 3.64 1.38
N SER A 129 4.53 3.85 0.48
CA SER A 129 4.55 3.25 -0.85
C SER A 129 5.84 2.47 -1.04
N ILE A 130 5.77 1.23 -1.48
CA ILE A 130 6.91 0.35 -1.72
C ILE A 130 7.05 0.01 -3.20
N ASP A 131 8.09 0.54 -3.82
CA ASP A 131 8.46 0.21 -5.18
C ASP A 131 9.57 -0.85 -5.14
N HIS A 132 9.15 -2.12 -5.15
CA HIS A 132 10.08 -3.25 -5.19
C HIS A 132 11.00 -3.20 -6.42
N CYS A 133 10.48 -2.73 -7.55
CA CYS A 133 11.20 -2.75 -8.83
C CYS A 133 12.32 -1.74 -8.90
N ASN A 134 12.12 -0.56 -8.30
CA ASN A 134 13.17 0.43 -8.15
C ASN A 134 13.91 0.29 -6.82
N MET A 135 13.56 -0.70 -5.99
CA MET A 135 14.09 -0.93 -4.65
C MET A 135 14.01 0.34 -3.78
N LYS A 136 12.84 0.99 -3.76
CA LYS A 136 12.57 2.21 -3.01
C LYS A 136 11.35 2.07 -2.12
N LEU A 137 11.38 2.74 -0.98
CA LEU A 137 10.20 2.99 -0.16
C LEU A 137 10.02 4.48 0.02
N THR A 138 8.81 4.96 -0.22
CA THR A 138 8.44 6.36 -0.03
C THR A 138 7.54 6.47 1.19
N LEU A 139 7.98 7.26 2.16
CA LEU A 139 7.12 7.74 3.23
C LEU A 139 6.63 9.13 2.86
N GLN A 140 5.32 9.33 2.87
CA GLN A 140 4.74 10.64 2.62
C GLN A 140 3.85 11.01 3.81
N LEU A 141 4.07 12.21 4.34
CA LEU A 141 3.22 12.86 5.32
C LEU A 141 2.71 14.15 4.68
N GLU A 142 1.41 14.22 4.40
CA GLU A 142 0.81 15.36 3.71
C GLU A 142 1.56 15.69 2.39
N ARG A 143 2.21 16.85 2.33
CA ARG A 143 2.99 17.35 1.18
C ARG A 143 4.49 17.11 1.35
N LEU A 144 4.92 16.47 2.44
CA LEU A 144 6.30 16.12 2.73
C LEU A 144 6.52 14.66 2.35
N SER A 145 7.60 14.37 1.64
CA SER A 145 7.94 13.01 1.22
C SER A 145 9.41 12.73 1.47
N GLU A 146 9.70 11.54 1.95
CA GLU A 146 11.03 10.99 2.14
C GLU A 146 11.16 9.70 1.34
N GLU A 147 12.17 9.62 0.47
CA GLU A 147 12.52 8.40 -0.27
C GLU A 147 13.64 7.66 0.45
N ILE A 148 13.43 6.38 0.71
CA ILE A 148 14.37 5.46 1.35
C ILE A 148 14.78 4.40 0.33
N SER A 149 16.08 4.28 0.07
CA SER A 149 16.64 3.19 -0.74
C SER A 149 16.60 1.88 0.06
N LEU A 150 15.94 0.86 -0.49
CA LEU A 150 15.89 -0.48 0.10
C LEU A 150 17.16 -1.30 -0.18
N VAL A 151 18.00 -0.87 -1.13
CA VAL A 151 19.27 -1.54 -1.44
C VAL A 151 20.25 -1.43 -0.27
N ASP A 152 20.34 -0.24 0.32
CA ASP A 152 21.27 0.07 1.42
C ASP A 152 20.59 -0.02 2.80
N TYR A 153 19.32 -0.40 2.83
CA TYR A 153 18.56 -0.51 4.06
C TYR A 153 19.08 -1.65 4.94
N LYS A 154 19.23 -1.38 6.23
CA LYS A 154 19.58 -2.40 7.21
C LYS A 154 18.33 -3.17 7.61
N TRP A 155 18.10 -4.28 6.91
CA TRP A 155 17.05 -5.24 7.22
C TRP A 155 17.18 -5.73 8.67
N GLY A 156 16.05 -5.75 9.38
CA GLY A 156 15.96 -6.23 10.76
C GLY A 156 15.87 -7.75 10.85
#